data_AF-A0A3C0SBK8-F1
#
_entry.id   AF-A0A3C0SBK8-F1
#
_cell.length_a   1.000
_cell.length_b   1.000
_cell.length_c   1.000
_cell.angle_alpha   90.00
_cell.angle_beta   90.00
_cell.angle_gamma   90.00
#
_symmetry.space_group_name_H-M   'P 1'
#
loop_
_entity.id
_entity.type
_entity.pdbx_description
1 polymer ?
#
loop_
_entity_poly.entity_id
_entity_poly.type
_entity_poly.pdbx_seq_one_letter_code
_entity_poly.pdbx_strand_id
1 'polypeptide(L)'
;STTFDVNVFWMGKRHLEKGRSYTLKLTTQEVTCEVVGFKKVVDASTLETLEDQDYLAKNDVAEVTLRTTRPVAFDLFGSIPTTGRFVLVDEYDVCGGGIITTYTPSKTDRLRDEIRHRDFHWLKSDIKPEERAYRNGHQSALILIVGPSGTGKAKLARHLEHKLFELNYQSYLLDGRNVALGVSADIESQHKKQEGEVVRRFGEVAKLFLDAGHVVISTSNVFNQEDHSDLRLLVEPCPVVEIFVTDDEEPEGNFEIKLSQAETEKEIEAANTVYKYLKDKKILTGHNYSI
;
A
#
# COMPACT_ATOMS: atom_id res chain seq x y z
N SER A 1 9.76 0.91 8.40
CA SER A 1 10.19 0.61 7.02
C SER A 1 10.57 -0.85 6.87
N THR A 2 10.72 -1.30 5.63
CA THR A 2 11.36 -2.58 5.28
C THR A 2 12.83 -2.42 4.93
N THR A 3 13.34 -1.24 4.60
CA THR A 3 14.71 -1.07 4.11
C THR A 3 15.45 -0.03 4.93
N PHE A 4 16.63 -0.37 5.43
CA PHE A 4 17.45 0.53 6.26
C PHE A 4 18.93 0.14 6.17
N ASP A 5 19.79 1.11 6.47
CA ASP A 5 21.24 0.95 6.43
C ASP A 5 21.78 0.64 7.81
N VAL A 6 22.74 -0.27 7.83
CA VAL A 6 23.31 -0.79 9.06
C VAL A 6 24.81 -0.95 8.94
N ASN A 7 25.49 -0.84 10.08
CA ASN A 7 26.87 -1.33 10.19
C ASN A 7 26.83 -2.70 10.85
N VAL A 8 27.31 -3.71 10.14
CA VAL A 8 27.37 -5.10 10.59
C VAL A 8 28.81 -5.50 10.83
N PHE A 9 29.07 -6.09 11.99
CA PHE A 9 30.25 -6.89 12.26
C PHE A 9 29.90 -8.37 12.09
N TRP A 10 30.62 -9.07 11.22
CA TRP A 10 30.31 -10.44 10.86
C TRP A 10 31.27 -11.44 11.50
N MET A 11 30.72 -12.46 12.15
CA MET A 11 31.46 -13.53 12.84
C MET A 11 31.08 -14.93 12.34
N GLY A 12 30.17 -15.02 11.36
CA GLY A 12 29.68 -16.27 10.80
C GLY A 12 30.79 -17.11 10.17
N LYS A 13 30.58 -18.43 10.13
CA LYS A 13 31.50 -19.36 9.46
C LYS A 13 31.46 -19.20 7.93
N ARG A 14 30.27 -18.92 7.39
CA ARG A 14 30.03 -18.58 5.99
C ARG A 14 30.13 -17.07 5.81
N HIS A 15 30.43 -16.60 4.61
CA HIS A 15 30.39 -15.17 4.32
C HIS A 15 28.96 -14.65 4.37
N LEU A 16 28.81 -13.38 4.73
CA LEU A 16 27.54 -12.67 4.56
C LEU A 16 27.45 -12.29 3.09
N GLU A 17 26.55 -12.93 2.36
CA GLU A 17 26.38 -12.77 0.90
C GLU A 17 25.15 -11.92 0.55
N LYS A 18 25.26 -11.14 -0.53
CA LYS A 18 24.15 -10.40 -1.13
C LYS A 18 23.04 -11.33 -1.64
N GLY A 19 21.78 -10.96 -1.45
CA GLY A 19 20.60 -11.72 -1.89
C GLY A 19 20.28 -12.96 -1.06
N ARG A 20 21.11 -13.33 -0.09
CA ARG A 20 20.82 -14.41 0.85
C ARG A 20 19.95 -13.91 2.00
N SER A 21 19.04 -14.77 2.47
CA SER A 21 18.16 -14.50 3.59
C SER A 21 18.80 -14.88 4.92
N TYR A 22 18.60 -14.04 5.93
CA TYR A 22 19.04 -14.19 7.31
C TYR A 22 17.90 -13.80 8.25
N THR A 23 17.99 -14.21 9.51
CA THR A 23 17.04 -13.77 10.53
C THR A 23 17.61 -12.58 11.30
N LEU A 24 16.93 -11.45 11.21
CA LEU A 24 17.19 -10.25 11.99
C LEU A 24 16.43 -10.33 13.32
N LYS A 25 17.18 -10.24 14.42
CA LYS A 25 16.62 -10.08 15.78
C LYS A 25 16.89 -8.66 16.26
N LEU A 26 15.82 -7.91 16.49
CA LEU A 26 15.87 -6.54 17.00
C LEU A 26 14.86 -6.38 18.14
N THR A 27 15.37 -6.09 19.34
CA THR A 27 14.55 -5.93 20.56
C THR A 27 13.63 -7.14 20.77
N THR A 28 12.31 -7.00 20.58
CA THR A 28 11.29 -8.07 20.71
C THR A 28 10.85 -8.65 19.37
N GLN A 29 11.43 -8.21 18.26
CA GLN A 29 11.04 -8.58 16.89
C GLN A 29 12.06 -9.53 16.27
N GLU A 30 11.55 -10.60 15.66
CA GLU A 30 12.31 -11.54 14.83
C GLU A 30 11.72 -11.52 13.41
N VAL A 31 12.54 -11.18 12.41
CA VAL A 31 12.10 -11.04 11.03
C VAL A 31 13.15 -11.55 10.05
N THR A 32 12.72 -12.18 8.97
CA THR A 32 13.62 -12.52 7.86
C THR A 32 14.02 -11.24 7.11
N CYS A 33 15.32 -11.07 6.89
CA CYS A 33 15.90 -10.01 6.08
C CYS A 33 16.85 -10.57 5.03
N GLU A 34 17.08 -9.81 3.98
CA GLU A 34 18.11 -10.08 2.98
C GLU A 34 19.06 -8.89 2.88
N VAL A 35 20.28 -9.17 2.42
CA VAL A 35 21.27 -8.14 2.11
C VAL A 35 21.04 -7.64 0.69
N VAL A 36 20.63 -6.37 0.55
CA VAL A 36 20.37 -5.76 -0.77
C VAL A 36 21.67 -5.35 -1.44
N GLY A 37 22.63 -4.84 -0.67
CA GLY A 37 23.92 -4.42 -1.18
C GLY A 37 24.87 -3.96 -0.07
N PHE A 38 26.15 -3.92 -0.43
CA PHE A 38 27.23 -3.42 0.41
C PHE A 38 27.57 -2.00 -0.06
N LYS A 39 27.54 -1.03 0.85
CA LYS A 39 27.97 0.33 0.56
C LYS A 39 29.47 0.49 0.78
N LYS A 40 29.96 -0.09 1.87
CA LYS A 40 31.36 0.03 2.29
C LYS A 40 31.76 -1.21 3.07
N VAL A 41 32.85 -1.86 2.67
CA VAL A 41 33.46 -2.95 3.45
C VAL A 41 34.77 -2.46 4.03
N VAL A 42 35.00 -2.74 5.31
CA VAL A 42 36.25 -2.43 6.01
C VAL A 42 36.84 -3.75 6.52
N ASP A 43 38.02 -4.08 6.00
CA ASP A 43 38.79 -5.22 6.48
C ASP A 43 39.36 -4.87 7.87
N ALA A 44 39.04 -5.69 8.87
CA ALA A 44 39.43 -5.41 10.25
C ALA A 44 40.95 -5.57 10.50
N SER A 45 41.64 -6.31 9.63
CA SER A 45 43.07 -6.58 9.73
C SER A 45 43.93 -5.53 9.04
N THR A 46 43.47 -4.97 7.92
CA THR A 46 44.21 -3.98 7.12
C THR A 46 43.69 -2.55 7.28
N LEU A 47 42.47 -2.38 7.80
CA LEU A 47 41.72 -1.11 7.85
C LEU A 47 41.46 -0.50 6.46
N GLU A 48 41.66 -1.26 5.40
CA GLU A 48 41.39 -0.82 4.03
C GLU A 48 39.88 -0.80 3.78
N THR A 49 39.44 0.21 3.03
CA THR A 49 38.07 0.31 2.56
C THR A 49 37.97 -0.32 1.19
N LEU A 50 37.15 -1.37 1.07
CA LEU A 50 36.83 -2.03 -0.18
C LEU A 50 35.43 -1.58 -0.63
N GLU A 51 35.35 -1.14 -1.88
CA GLU A 51 34.12 -0.80 -2.58
C GLU A 51 33.71 -1.97 -3.52
N ASP A 52 32.43 -2.08 -3.85
CA ASP A 52 31.88 -3.08 -4.80
C ASP A 52 32.08 -4.57 -4.43
N GLN A 53 32.07 -4.91 -3.14
CA GLN A 53 32.05 -6.31 -2.68
C GLN A 53 30.62 -6.89 -2.70
N ASP A 54 30.47 -8.14 -3.12
CA ASP A 54 29.20 -8.88 -3.05
C ASP A 54 29.08 -9.76 -1.80
N TYR A 55 30.13 -9.80 -0.97
CA TYR A 55 30.14 -10.54 0.29
C TYR A 55 30.99 -9.85 1.36
N LEU A 56 30.76 -10.22 2.62
CA LEU A 56 31.57 -9.82 3.76
C LEU A 56 32.19 -11.05 4.41
N ALA A 57 33.51 -11.04 4.52
CA ALA A 57 34.27 -12.12 5.10
C ALA A 57 34.18 -12.13 6.64
N LYS A 58 34.72 -13.19 7.24
CA LYS A 58 34.67 -13.36 8.69
C LYS A 58 35.58 -12.35 9.39
N ASN A 59 35.05 -11.75 10.45
CA ASN A 59 35.66 -10.70 11.29
C ASN A 59 35.78 -9.33 10.63
N ASP A 60 35.12 -9.12 9.50
CA ASP A 60 35.09 -7.80 8.86
C ASP A 60 33.84 -7.00 9.26
N VAL A 61 33.90 -5.70 8.98
CA VAL A 61 32.80 -4.76 9.21
C VAL A 61 32.34 -4.24 7.86
N ALA A 62 31.02 -4.15 7.65
CA ALA A 62 30.49 -3.44 6.49
C ALA A 62 29.29 -2.58 6.83
N GLU A 63 29.17 -1.47 6.08
CA GLU A 63 27.93 -0.75 5.92
C GLU A 63 27.11 -1.45 4.83
N VAL A 64 25.97 -2.02 5.21
CA VAL A 64 25.09 -2.78 4.34
C VAL A 64 23.66 -2.25 4.39
N THR A 65 22.95 -2.37 3.28
CA THR A 65 21.52 -2.10 3.24
C THR A 65 20.77 -3.41 3.42
N LEU A 66 19.99 -3.51 4.50
CA LEU A 66 19.13 -4.67 4.75
C LEU A 66 17.70 -4.37 4.29
N ARG A 67 17.04 -5.40 3.72
CA ARG A 67 15.61 -5.37 3.43
C ARG A 67 14.91 -6.49 4.19
N THR A 68 13.90 -6.15 4.98
CA THR A 68 13.08 -7.10 5.72
C THR A 68 11.83 -7.49 4.94
N THR A 69 11.36 -8.71 5.17
CA THR A 69 10.13 -9.26 4.55
C THR A 69 8.86 -8.55 5.03
N ARG A 70 8.87 -7.99 6.25
CA ARG A 70 7.77 -7.20 6.82
C ARG A 70 8.31 -5.94 7.48
N PRO A 71 7.52 -4.86 7.60
CA PRO A 71 7.94 -3.65 8.27
C PRO A 71 8.38 -3.92 9.71
N VAL A 72 9.49 -3.31 10.12
CA VAL A 72 10.01 -3.36 11.49
C VAL A 72 10.03 -1.96 12.11
N ALA A 73 9.76 -1.91 13.42
CA ALA A 73 9.99 -0.72 14.22
C ALA A 73 11.43 -0.74 14.76
N PHE A 74 12.17 0.35 14.54
CA PHE A 74 13.54 0.49 14.98
C PHE A 74 13.85 1.96 15.25
N ASP A 75 14.89 2.19 16.05
CA ASP A 75 15.49 3.50 16.23
C ASP A 75 16.88 3.51 15.58
N LEU A 76 17.38 4.70 15.26
CA LEU A 76 18.76 4.84 14.85
C LEU A 76 19.65 4.71 16.10
N PHE A 77 20.80 4.09 15.95
CA PHE A 77 21.75 3.96 17.05
C PHE A 77 22.19 5.33 17.60
N GLY A 78 22.27 6.35 16.74
CA GLY A 78 22.56 7.73 17.14
C GLY A 78 21.45 8.39 17.96
N SER A 79 20.19 7.94 17.85
CA SER A 79 19.08 8.46 18.65
C SER A 79 18.87 7.64 19.92
N ILE A 80 18.72 6.32 19.81
CA ILE A 80 18.48 5.42 20.93
C ILE A 80 19.37 4.16 20.78
N PRO A 81 20.54 4.12 21.45
CA PRO A 81 21.50 3.01 21.32
C PRO A 81 20.96 1.63 21.73
N THR A 82 19.98 1.58 22.64
CA THR A 82 19.44 0.32 23.17
C THR A 82 18.57 -0.40 22.15
N THR A 83 17.81 0.33 21.35
CA THR A 83 16.86 -0.19 20.35
C THR A 83 17.40 -0.13 18.92
N GLY A 84 18.49 0.60 18.69
CA GLY A 84 19.21 0.65 17.42
C GLY A 84 20.26 -0.45 17.22
N ARG A 85 20.30 -1.48 18.07
CA ARG A 85 21.18 -2.67 17.94
C ARG A 85 20.39 -3.87 17.47
N PHE A 86 21.02 -4.71 16.66
CA PHE A 86 20.44 -5.97 16.19
C PHE A 86 21.47 -7.08 16.10
N VAL A 87 20.96 -8.29 15.91
CA VAL A 87 21.73 -9.49 15.68
C VAL A 87 21.22 -10.19 14.41
N LEU A 88 22.13 -10.69 13.59
CA LEU A 88 21.85 -11.56 12.45
C LEU A 88 22.11 -13.02 12.82
N VAL A 89 21.14 -13.85 12.50
CA VAL A 89 21.18 -15.30 12.72
C VAL A 89 21.10 -15.98 11.35
N ASP A 90 22.07 -16.85 11.06
CA ASP A 90 22.02 -17.79 9.93
C ASP A 90 21.64 -19.16 10.50
N GLU A 91 20.50 -19.69 10.06
CA GLU A 91 19.90 -20.91 10.59
C GLU A 91 19.67 -20.83 12.12
N TYR A 92 20.57 -21.39 12.93
CA TYR A 92 20.50 -21.40 14.39
C TYR A 92 21.64 -20.62 15.06
N ASP A 93 22.64 -20.18 14.29
CA ASP A 93 23.86 -19.58 14.80
C ASP A 93 23.80 -18.05 14.71
N VAL A 94 24.11 -17.36 15.81
CA VAL A 94 24.34 -15.92 15.80
C VAL A 94 25.62 -15.64 15.02
N CYS A 95 25.46 -15.06 13.84
CA CYS A 95 26.53 -14.90 12.86
C CYS A 95 26.98 -13.45 12.69
N GLY A 96 26.21 -12.47 13.16
CA GLY A 96 26.63 -11.07 13.10
C GLY A 96 25.88 -10.21 14.09
N GLY A 97 26.48 -9.07 14.44
CA GLY A 97 25.86 -8.05 15.28
C GLY A 97 26.09 -6.68 14.67
N GLY A 98 25.14 -5.77 14.85
CA GLY A 98 25.24 -4.48 14.20
C GLY A 98 24.42 -3.37 14.83
N ILE A 99 24.59 -2.19 14.26
CA ILE A 99 23.85 -0.99 14.61
C ILE A 99 23.13 -0.44 13.39
N ILE A 100 21.93 0.09 13.60
CA ILE A 100 21.16 0.78 12.56
C ILE A 100 21.66 2.23 12.49
N THR A 101 22.20 2.63 11.34
CA THR A 101 22.87 3.92 11.19
C THR A 101 21.96 4.94 10.53
N THR A 102 21.41 4.57 9.38
CA THR A 102 20.62 5.47 8.54
C THR A 102 19.38 4.76 8.04
N TYR A 103 18.36 5.56 7.76
CA TYR A 103 17.14 5.10 7.14
C TYR A 103 16.77 6.08 6.03
N THR A 104 16.68 5.58 4.80
CA THR A 104 16.19 6.36 3.66
C THR A 104 14.74 5.96 3.39
N PRO A 105 13.75 6.79 3.76
CA PRO A 105 12.36 6.46 3.57
C PRO A 105 12.01 6.36 2.09
N SER A 106 11.40 5.24 1.71
CA SER A 106 10.80 5.06 0.39
C SER A 106 9.55 5.93 0.22
N LYS A 107 9.03 6.07 -1.01
CA LYS A 107 7.76 6.78 -1.28
C LYS A 107 6.62 6.23 -0.40
N THR A 108 6.51 4.91 -0.33
CA THR A 108 5.45 4.23 0.42
C THR A 108 5.63 4.38 1.94
N ASP A 109 6.86 4.44 2.42
CA ASP A 109 7.11 4.71 3.84
C ASP A 109 6.68 6.13 4.24
N ARG A 110 6.98 7.15 3.41
CA ARG A 110 6.52 8.52 3.66
C ARG A 110 5.00 8.59 3.71
N LEU A 111 4.34 7.94 2.75
CA LEU A 111 2.88 7.88 2.70
C LEU A 111 2.29 7.22 3.96
N ARG A 112 2.90 6.12 4.44
CA ARG A 112 2.48 5.45 5.68
C ARG A 112 2.64 6.35 6.91
N ASP A 113 3.73 7.12 6.99
CA ASP A 113 3.96 8.02 8.12
C ASP A 113 2.94 9.18 8.11
N GLU A 114 2.61 9.72 6.92
CA GLU A 114 1.54 10.71 6.75
C GLU A 114 0.17 10.17 7.19
N ILE A 115 -0.19 8.95 6.73
CA ILE A 115 -1.46 8.29 7.10
C ILE A 115 -1.53 8.06 8.62
N ARG A 116 -0.44 7.58 9.24
CA ARG A 116 -0.39 7.37 10.69
C ARG A 116 -0.57 8.67 11.47
N HIS A 117 0.09 9.73 11.03
CA HIS A 117 -0.05 11.04 11.64
C HIS A 117 -1.50 11.54 11.51
N ARG A 118 -2.10 11.42 10.33
CA ARG A 118 -3.52 11.74 10.08
C ARG A 118 -4.43 10.94 11.03
N ASP A 119 -4.31 9.62 11.07
CA ASP A 119 -5.20 8.74 11.84
C ASP A 119 -5.04 8.92 13.35
N PHE A 120 -3.83 9.21 13.83
CA PHE A 120 -3.57 9.52 15.25
C PHE A 120 -4.26 10.81 15.69
N HIS A 121 -4.25 11.83 14.83
CA HIS A 121 -4.86 13.13 15.10
C HIS A 121 -6.32 13.24 14.63
N TRP A 122 -6.87 12.19 14.01
CA TRP A 122 -8.24 12.18 13.53
C TRP A 122 -9.22 12.25 14.70
N LEU A 123 -10.07 13.29 14.71
CA LEU A 123 -11.14 13.40 15.69
C LEU A 123 -12.20 12.32 15.38
N LYS A 124 -12.27 11.30 16.22
CA LYS A 124 -13.20 10.18 16.03
C LYS A 124 -14.62 10.61 16.39
N SER A 125 -15.56 10.28 15.52
CA SER A 125 -16.99 10.41 15.80
C SER A 125 -17.42 9.39 16.85
N ASP A 126 -18.44 9.72 17.63
CA ASP A 126 -19.12 8.75 18.52
C ASP A 126 -19.87 7.66 17.74
N ILE A 127 -20.17 7.91 16.46
CA ILE A 127 -20.81 6.94 15.56
C ILE A 127 -19.73 6.04 14.97
N LYS A 128 -19.78 4.74 15.29
CA LYS A 128 -18.82 3.76 14.80
C LYS A 128 -19.09 3.37 13.34
N PRO A 129 -18.08 2.93 12.58
CA PRO A 129 -18.26 2.43 11.21
C PRO A 129 -19.29 1.30 11.12
N GLU A 130 -19.36 0.42 12.12
CA GLU A 130 -20.33 -0.68 12.15
C GLU A 130 -21.78 -0.18 12.32
N GLU A 131 -21.99 0.91 13.06
CA GLU A 131 -23.32 1.52 13.23
C GLU A 131 -23.79 2.17 11.94
N ARG A 132 -22.88 2.84 11.22
CA ARG A 132 -23.16 3.34 9.86
C ARG A 132 -23.49 2.19 8.93
N ALA A 133 -22.70 1.11 8.98
CA ALA A 133 -22.91 -0.03 8.11
C ALA A 133 -24.25 -0.73 8.37
N TYR A 134 -24.61 -0.88 9.65
CA TYR A 134 -25.91 -1.42 10.06
C TYR A 134 -27.06 -0.52 9.57
N ARG A 135 -26.97 0.79 9.79
CA ARG A 135 -28.00 1.76 9.36
C ARG A 135 -28.16 1.79 7.84
N ASN A 136 -27.06 1.72 7.09
CA ASN A 136 -27.05 1.80 5.65
C ASN A 136 -27.34 0.45 4.98
N GLY A 137 -27.31 -0.68 5.70
CA GLY A 137 -27.43 -2.01 5.12
C GLY A 137 -26.26 -2.39 4.20
N HIS A 138 -25.10 -1.75 4.38
CA HIS A 138 -23.87 -2.04 3.64
C HIS A 138 -22.64 -1.49 4.36
N GLN A 139 -21.49 -2.12 4.14
CA GLN A 139 -20.20 -1.55 4.53
C GLN A 139 -19.77 -0.46 3.54
N SER A 140 -18.97 0.51 3.98
CA SER A 140 -18.29 1.40 3.05
C SER A 140 -17.22 0.63 2.28
N ALA A 141 -17.07 0.96 1.00
CA ALA A 141 -16.11 0.31 0.12
C ALA A 141 -15.73 1.27 -1.02
N LEU A 142 -14.49 1.20 -1.46
CA LEU A 142 -14.04 1.88 -2.67
C LEU A 142 -14.06 0.89 -3.83
N ILE A 143 -14.88 1.16 -4.83
CA ILE A 143 -14.96 0.40 -6.08
C ILE A 143 -14.14 1.15 -7.12
N LEU A 144 -13.04 0.55 -7.58
CA LEU A 144 -12.15 1.12 -8.57
C LEU A 144 -12.29 0.36 -9.89
N ILE A 145 -12.87 1.02 -10.90
CA ILE A 145 -13.00 0.46 -12.25
C ILE A 145 -11.78 0.85 -13.06
N VAL A 146 -10.93 -0.13 -13.34
CA VAL A 146 -9.61 0.00 -13.96
C VAL A 146 -9.65 -0.48 -15.39
N GLY A 147 -8.88 0.13 -16.29
CA GLY A 147 -8.64 -0.41 -17.63
C GLY A 147 -8.25 0.65 -18.65
N PRO A 148 -8.00 0.27 -19.92
CA PRO A 148 -7.61 1.20 -20.98
C PRO A 148 -8.66 2.29 -21.25
N SER A 149 -8.23 3.44 -21.79
CA SER A 149 -9.15 4.51 -22.18
C SER A 149 -10.12 4.04 -23.27
N GLY A 150 -11.39 4.45 -23.18
CA GLY A 150 -12.41 4.11 -24.18
C GLY A 150 -13.22 2.83 -23.91
N THR A 151 -12.84 2.00 -22.93
CA THR A 151 -13.51 0.71 -22.63
C THR A 151 -14.82 0.83 -21.84
N GLY A 152 -15.54 1.96 -21.93
CA GLY A 152 -16.86 2.10 -21.29
C GLY A 152 -16.87 2.27 -19.75
N LYS A 153 -15.72 2.32 -19.07
CA LYS A 153 -15.59 2.43 -17.60
C LYS A 153 -16.51 3.48 -16.95
N ALA A 154 -16.53 4.70 -17.51
CA ALA A 154 -17.35 5.79 -16.98
C ALA A 154 -18.86 5.53 -17.12
N LYS A 155 -19.28 4.80 -18.16
CA LYS A 155 -20.69 4.43 -18.34
C LYS A 155 -21.10 3.34 -17.35
N LEU A 156 -20.25 2.33 -17.16
CA LEU A 156 -20.41 1.31 -16.13
C LEU A 156 -20.48 1.94 -14.73
N ALA A 157 -19.58 2.86 -14.40
CA ALA A 157 -19.54 3.54 -13.11
C ALA A 157 -20.85 4.27 -12.80
N ARG A 158 -21.37 5.04 -13.76
CA ARG A 158 -22.66 5.76 -13.62
C ARG A 158 -23.85 4.81 -13.47
N HIS A 159 -23.90 3.73 -14.24
CA HIS A 159 -24.98 2.74 -14.15
C HIS A 159 -24.93 1.97 -12.83
N LEU A 160 -23.72 1.63 -12.36
CA LEU A 160 -23.54 1.00 -11.07
C LEU A 160 -23.99 1.92 -9.93
N GLU A 161 -23.60 3.20 -9.95
CA GLU A 161 -24.07 4.18 -8.98
C GLU A 161 -25.60 4.30 -9.00
N HIS A 162 -26.20 4.49 -10.17
CA HIS A 162 -27.66 4.59 -10.32
C HIS A 162 -28.37 3.37 -9.74
N LYS A 163 -27.89 2.17 -10.08
CA LYS A 163 -28.44 0.91 -9.57
C LYS A 163 -28.34 0.80 -8.05
N LEU A 164 -27.19 1.16 -7.46
CA LEU A 164 -27.01 1.11 -6.01
C LEU A 164 -27.92 2.12 -5.31
N PHE A 165 -28.06 3.32 -5.89
CA PHE A 165 -28.95 4.36 -5.40
C PHE A 165 -30.43 3.93 -5.43
N GLU A 166 -30.90 3.33 -6.53
CA GLU A 166 -32.26 2.77 -6.64
C GLU A 166 -32.55 1.68 -5.59
N LEU A 167 -31.51 0.98 -5.15
CA LEU A 167 -31.57 -0.05 -4.11
C LEU A 167 -31.38 0.52 -2.69
N ASN A 168 -31.42 1.85 -2.52
CA ASN A 168 -31.26 2.59 -1.27
C ASN A 168 -29.89 2.44 -0.58
N TYR A 169 -28.84 2.09 -1.33
CA TYR A 169 -27.47 2.14 -0.81
C TYR A 169 -26.92 3.57 -0.90
N GLN A 170 -26.09 3.97 0.06
CA GLN A 170 -25.38 5.24 0.01
C GLN A 170 -24.20 5.09 -0.94
N SER A 171 -24.37 5.47 -2.21
CA SER A 171 -23.33 5.41 -3.24
C SER A 171 -22.95 6.80 -3.76
N TYR A 172 -21.70 6.98 -4.16
CA TYR A 172 -21.22 8.23 -4.76
C TYR A 172 -20.14 7.97 -5.82
N LEU A 173 -20.32 8.52 -7.03
CA LEU A 173 -19.33 8.50 -8.11
C LEU A 173 -18.31 9.63 -7.92
N LEU A 174 -17.14 9.27 -7.41
CA LEU A 174 -16.00 10.16 -7.26
C LEU A 174 -15.01 9.95 -8.42
N ASP A 175 -15.12 10.78 -9.45
CA ASP A 175 -14.16 10.77 -10.55
C ASP A 175 -12.90 11.59 -10.22
N GLY A 176 -11.75 11.17 -10.74
CA GLY A 176 -10.50 11.92 -10.59
C GLY A 176 -10.59 13.36 -11.11
N ARG A 177 -11.45 13.63 -12.11
CA ARG A 177 -11.73 14.99 -12.59
C ARG A 177 -12.43 15.87 -11.56
N ASN A 178 -13.30 15.32 -10.73
CA ASN A 178 -14.01 16.07 -9.69
C ASN A 178 -13.00 16.63 -8.68
N VAL A 179 -12.00 15.81 -8.32
CA VAL A 179 -10.92 16.21 -7.43
C VAL A 179 -9.94 17.14 -8.15
N ALA A 180 -9.52 16.79 -9.37
CA ALA A 180 -8.55 17.55 -10.18
C ALA A 180 -8.99 19.00 -10.42
N LEU A 181 -10.26 19.22 -10.78
CA LEU A 181 -10.79 20.56 -11.11
C LEU A 181 -11.31 21.33 -9.88
N GLY A 182 -11.35 20.69 -8.71
CA GLY A 182 -11.83 21.27 -7.46
C GLY A 182 -10.71 21.34 -6.43
N VAL A 183 -10.65 20.33 -5.57
CA VAL A 183 -9.70 20.22 -4.44
C VAL A 183 -8.24 20.30 -4.90
N SER A 184 -7.95 19.92 -6.14
CA SER A 184 -6.61 19.88 -6.73
C SER A 184 -6.40 20.91 -7.86
N ALA A 185 -7.23 21.95 -7.93
CA ALA A 185 -7.15 22.95 -9.00
C ALA A 185 -5.84 23.79 -8.99
N ASP A 186 -5.14 23.83 -7.85
CA ASP A 186 -3.83 24.45 -7.66
C ASP A 186 -2.66 23.62 -8.18
N ILE A 187 -2.89 22.37 -8.60
CA ILE A 187 -1.86 21.47 -9.10
C ILE A 187 -1.63 21.72 -10.60
N GLU A 188 -0.51 22.34 -10.94
CA GLU A 188 -0.11 22.59 -12.32
C GLU A 188 0.31 21.29 -13.06
N SER A 189 -0.56 20.78 -13.92
CA SER A 189 -0.47 19.51 -14.66
C SER A 189 0.85 19.16 -15.40
N GLN A 190 1.84 20.06 -15.48
CA GLN A 190 3.08 19.84 -16.24
C GLN A 190 4.21 19.16 -15.46
N HIS A 191 4.04 18.90 -14.16
CA HIS A 191 5.10 18.32 -13.34
C HIS A 191 4.80 16.87 -12.94
N LYS A 192 5.55 15.90 -13.49
CA LYS A 192 5.51 14.47 -13.07
C LYS A 192 5.63 14.27 -11.55
N LYS A 193 6.30 15.19 -10.84
CA LYS A 193 6.40 15.17 -9.36
C LYS A 193 5.05 15.36 -8.66
N GLN A 194 4.03 15.87 -9.34
CA GLN A 194 2.72 16.19 -8.77
C GLN A 194 1.68 15.06 -8.95
N GLU A 195 1.98 14.03 -9.76
CA GLU A 195 1.09 12.88 -9.95
C GLU A 195 0.77 12.19 -8.61
N GLY A 196 1.77 12.02 -7.74
CA GLY A 196 1.57 11.48 -6.40
C GLY A 196 0.67 12.33 -5.51
N GLU A 197 0.68 13.66 -5.64
CA GLU A 197 -0.18 14.55 -4.85
C GLU A 197 -1.64 14.48 -5.30
N VAL A 198 -1.88 14.29 -6.60
CA VAL A 198 -3.24 14.06 -7.14
C VAL A 198 -3.84 12.80 -6.52
N VAL A 199 -3.08 11.71 -6.49
CA VAL A 199 -3.49 10.43 -5.89
C VAL A 199 -3.71 10.59 -4.39
N ARG A 200 -2.79 11.24 -3.69
CA ARG A 200 -2.90 11.51 -2.25
C ARG A 200 -4.18 12.26 -1.93
N ARG A 201 -4.44 13.39 -2.59
CA ARG A 201 -5.66 14.20 -2.38
C ARG A 201 -6.93 13.44 -2.73
N PHE A 202 -6.92 12.69 -3.83
CA PHE A 202 -8.04 11.83 -4.16
C PHE A 202 -8.31 10.81 -3.06
N GLY A 203 -7.27 10.12 -2.56
CA GLY A 203 -7.39 9.14 -1.49
C GLY A 203 -7.91 9.75 -0.18
N GLU A 204 -7.48 10.96 0.18
CA GLU A 204 -8.00 11.67 1.36
C GLU A 204 -9.47 12.08 1.21
N VAL A 205 -9.89 12.54 0.01
CA VAL A 205 -11.29 12.84 -0.27
C VAL A 205 -12.13 11.55 -0.23
N ALA A 206 -11.65 10.47 -0.86
CA ALA A 206 -12.30 9.17 -0.82
C ALA A 206 -12.44 8.65 0.61
N LYS A 207 -11.40 8.81 1.44
CA LYS A 207 -11.41 8.42 2.86
C LYS A 207 -12.54 9.08 3.63
N LEU A 208 -12.83 10.36 3.39
CA LEU A 208 -13.96 11.06 4.03
C LEU A 208 -15.33 10.46 3.65
N PHE A 209 -15.54 10.12 2.37
CA PHE A 209 -16.78 9.46 1.95
C PHE A 209 -16.92 8.06 2.55
N LEU A 210 -15.83 7.32 2.62
CA LEU A 210 -15.78 5.98 3.21
C LEU A 210 -16.03 6.01 4.72
N ASP A 211 -15.45 6.98 5.44
CA ASP A 211 -15.71 7.21 6.87
C ASP A 211 -17.16 7.64 7.11
N ALA A 212 -17.75 8.40 6.20
CA ALA A 212 -19.17 8.74 6.22
C ALA A 212 -20.10 7.54 5.95
N GLY A 213 -19.57 6.41 5.48
CA GLY A 213 -20.31 5.17 5.26
C GLY A 213 -20.79 4.94 3.82
N HIS A 214 -20.20 5.61 2.82
CA HIS A 214 -20.59 5.47 1.41
C HIS A 214 -19.86 4.33 0.70
N VAL A 215 -20.51 3.76 -0.32
CA VAL A 215 -19.85 3.02 -1.41
C VAL A 215 -19.37 4.03 -2.45
N VAL A 216 -18.06 4.26 -2.47
CA VAL A 216 -17.44 5.20 -3.40
C VAL A 216 -17.11 4.45 -4.68
N ILE A 217 -17.53 4.97 -5.83
CA ILE A 217 -17.22 4.40 -7.14
C ILE A 217 -16.28 5.36 -7.85
N SER A 218 -15.20 4.84 -8.43
CA SER A 218 -14.24 5.64 -9.21
C SER A 218 -13.74 4.91 -10.45
N THR A 219 -13.15 5.66 -11.37
CA THR A 219 -12.51 5.11 -12.57
C THR A 219 -11.03 5.45 -12.60
N SER A 220 -10.19 4.52 -13.07
CA SER A 220 -8.73 4.68 -13.09
C SER A 220 -8.19 5.62 -14.17
N ASN A 221 -9.02 6.40 -14.87
CA ASN A 221 -8.56 7.22 -16.00
C ASN A 221 -7.49 8.27 -15.61
N VAL A 222 -7.24 8.45 -14.31
CA VAL A 222 -6.30 9.41 -13.74
C VAL A 222 -5.16 8.71 -12.98
N PHE A 223 -5.18 7.38 -12.82
CA PHE A 223 -4.26 6.65 -11.94
C PHE A 223 -3.49 5.56 -12.71
N ASN A 224 -2.20 5.42 -12.41
CA ASN A 224 -1.36 4.31 -12.85
C ASN A 224 -1.53 3.10 -11.90
N GLN A 225 -1.10 1.91 -12.32
CA GLN A 225 -1.16 0.72 -11.47
C GLN A 225 -0.42 0.89 -10.13
N GLU A 226 0.73 1.59 -10.12
CA GLU A 226 1.48 1.86 -8.89
C GLU A 226 0.64 2.66 -7.87
N ASP A 227 -0.20 3.58 -8.36
CA ASP A 227 -1.04 4.45 -7.54
C ASP A 227 -2.16 3.67 -6.82
N HIS A 228 -2.53 2.50 -7.32
CA HIS A 228 -3.56 1.68 -6.68
C HIS A 228 -3.11 1.14 -5.31
N SER A 229 -1.81 0.83 -5.18
CA SER A 229 -1.23 0.39 -3.91
C SER A 229 -1.23 1.53 -2.89
N ASP A 230 -0.93 2.74 -3.33
CA ASP A 230 -0.98 3.96 -2.52
C ASP A 230 -2.43 4.30 -2.10
N LEU A 231 -3.39 4.16 -3.02
CA LEU A 231 -4.82 4.35 -2.73
C LEU A 231 -5.34 3.36 -1.70
N ARG A 232 -4.97 2.07 -1.83
CA ARG A 232 -5.32 1.04 -0.83
C ARG A 232 -4.80 1.44 0.55
N LEU A 233 -3.54 1.86 0.66
CA LEU A 233 -2.96 2.33 1.92
C LEU A 233 -3.71 3.54 2.49
N LEU A 234 -4.05 4.53 1.64
CA LEU A 234 -4.74 5.77 2.07
C LEU A 234 -6.12 5.52 2.67
N VAL A 235 -6.85 4.52 2.16
CA VAL A 235 -8.24 4.25 2.55
C VAL A 235 -8.40 3.14 3.59
N GLU A 236 -7.32 2.49 4.01
CA GLU A 236 -7.36 1.49 5.09
C GLU A 236 -8.11 2.04 6.33
N PRO A 237 -8.95 1.22 7.00
CA PRO A 237 -9.17 -0.21 6.81
C PRO A 237 -10.31 -0.57 5.81
N CYS A 238 -10.80 0.40 5.03
CA CYS A 238 -11.94 0.16 4.14
C CYS A 238 -11.55 -0.76 2.96
N PRO A 239 -12.42 -1.71 2.56
CA PRO A 239 -12.14 -2.59 1.43
C PRO A 239 -12.09 -1.82 0.12
N VAL A 240 -11.13 -2.17 -0.73
CA VAL A 240 -11.01 -1.70 -2.11
C VAL A 240 -11.32 -2.88 -3.03
N VAL A 241 -12.26 -2.69 -3.96
CA VAL A 241 -12.67 -3.67 -4.96
C VAL A 241 -12.26 -3.16 -6.33
N GLU A 242 -11.28 -3.80 -6.95
CA GLU A 242 -10.80 -3.48 -8.29
C GLU A 242 -11.50 -4.31 -9.35
N ILE A 243 -12.06 -3.61 -10.33
CA ILE A 243 -12.78 -4.19 -11.47
C ILE A 243 -11.97 -3.85 -12.70
N PHE A 244 -11.31 -4.85 -13.28
CA PHE A 244 -10.48 -4.66 -14.46
C PHE A 244 -11.31 -4.85 -15.73
N VAL A 245 -11.32 -3.83 -16.58
CA VAL A 245 -12.00 -3.83 -17.87
C VAL A 245 -10.95 -3.95 -18.97
N THR A 246 -10.84 -5.14 -19.57
CA THR A 246 -9.95 -5.37 -20.72
C THR A 246 -10.47 -6.50 -21.60
N ASP A 247 -10.11 -6.45 -22.89
CA ASP A 247 -10.27 -7.55 -23.83
C ASP A 247 -9.03 -8.47 -23.86
N ASP A 248 -7.94 -8.09 -23.19
CA ASP A 248 -6.73 -8.91 -23.10
C ASP A 248 -6.99 -10.18 -22.30
N GLU A 249 -6.51 -11.33 -22.79
CA GLU A 249 -6.73 -12.63 -22.14
C GLU A 249 -6.00 -12.73 -20.79
N GLU A 250 -4.82 -12.11 -20.64
CA GLU A 250 -4.01 -12.13 -19.42
C GLU A 250 -3.64 -10.70 -18.95
N PRO A 251 -4.51 -10.04 -18.17
CA PRO A 251 -4.14 -8.78 -17.55
C PRO A 251 -3.14 -9.00 -16.41
N GLU A 252 -2.05 -8.24 -16.42
CA GLU A 252 -1.11 -8.18 -15.30
C GLU A 252 -1.74 -7.44 -14.12
N GLY A 253 -1.95 -8.13 -12.99
CA GLY A 253 -2.39 -7.51 -11.73
C GLY A 253 -3.28 -8.42 -10.87
N ASN A 254 -3.53 -7.98 -9.63
CA ASN A 254 -4.50 -8.60 -8.73
C ASN A 254 -5.81 -7.80 -8.80
N PHE A 255 -6.80 -8.31 -9.52
CA PHE A 255 -8.14 -7.71 -9.62
C PHE A 255 -9.20 -8.71 -9.17
N GLU A 256 -10.27 -8.19 -8.58
CA GLU A 256 -11.36 -8.98 -8.03
C GLU A 256 -12.37 -9.44 -9.09
N ILE A 257 -12.58 -8.60 -10.12
CA ILE A 257 -13.51 -8.86 -11.23
C ILE A 257 -12.82 -8.50 -12.54
N LYS A 258 -12.98 -9.34 -13.56
CA LYS A 258 -12.61 -9.03 -14.95
C LYS A 258 -13.88 -8.89 -15.79
N LEU A 259 -13.97 -7.83 -16.59
CA LEU A 259 -15.03 -7.60 -17.57
C LEU A 259 -14.40 -7.28 -18.93
N SER A 260 -14.96 -7.85 -19.99
CA SER A 260 -14.62 -7.50 -21.37
C SER A 260 -15.28 -6.19 -21.81
N GLN A 261 -14.77 -5.55 -22.86
CA GLN A 261 -15.39 -4.37 -23.42
C GLN A 261 -16.83 -4.66 -23.89
N ALA A 262 -17.07 -5.82 -24.52
CA ALA A 262 -18.38 -6.25 -24.95
C ALA A 262 -19.38 -6.41 -23.78
N GLU A 263 -18.92 -6.85 -22.62
CA GLU A 263 -19.75 -6.91 -21.40
C GLU A 263 -20.04 -5.51 -20.86
N THR A 264 -19.08 -4.59 -20.90
CA THR A 264 -19.31 -3.21 -20.46
C THR A 264 -20.25 -2.41 -21.36
N GLU A 265 -20.37 -2.76 -22.64
CA GLU A 265 -21.40 -2.21 -23.53
C GLU A 265 -22.82 -2.59 -23.06
N LYS A 266 -22.96 -3.76 -22.44
CA LYS A 266 -24.20 -4.18 -21.76
C LYS A 266 -24.20 -3.68 -20.32
N GLU A 267 -24.27 -2.36 -20.19
CA GLU A 267 -24.10 -1.61 -18.93
C GLU A 267 -24.91 -2.19 -17.75
N ILE A 268 -26.15 -2.63 -18.01
CA ILE A 268 -27.05 -3.22 -17.00
C ILE A 268 -26.53 -4.60 -16.54
N GLU A 269 -26.09 -5.46 -17.46
CA GLU A 269 -25.57 -6.79 -17.13
C GLU A 269 -24.25 -6.68 -16.37
N ALA A 270 -23.34 -5.83 -16.84
CA ALA A 270 -22.08 -5.56 -16.15
C ALA A 270 -22.30 -5.02 -14.73
N ALA A 271 -23.19 -4.03 -14.55
CA ALA A 271 -23.53 -3.52 -13.22
C ALA A 271 -24.19 -4.59 -12.32
N ASN A 272 -24.96 -5.52 -12.89
CA ASN A 272 -25.51 -6.66 -12.16
C ASN A 272 -24.43 -7.63 -11.67
N THR A 273 -23.41 -7.91 -12.50
CA THR A 273 -22.28 -8.76 -12.12
C THR A 273 -21.52 -8.17 -10.94
N VAL A 274 -21.20 -6.88 -11.01
CA VAL A 274 -20.53 -6.16 -9.90
C VAL A 274 -21.41 -6.17 -8.64
N TYR A 275 -22.69 -5.88 -8.77
CA TYR A 275 -23.64 -5.92 -7.66
C TYR A 275 -23.69 -7.28 -6.95
N LYS A 276 -23.75 -8.39 -7.73
CA LYS A 276 -23.73 -9.75 -7.17
C LYS A 276 -22.45 -10.03 -6.41
N TYR A 277 -21.30 -9.65 -6.98
CA TYR A 277 -20.01 -9.78 -6.31
C TYR A 277 -19.98 -9.04 -4.97
N LEU A 278 -20.45 -7.80 -4.92
CA LEU A 278 -20.48 -7.00 -3.69
C LEU A 278 -21.39 -7.62 -2.62
N LYS A 279 -22.47 -8.30 -3.02
CA LYS A 279 -23.31 -9.09 -2.11
C LYS A 279 -22.60 -10.33 -1.59
N ASP A 280 -21.94 -11.08 -2.47
CA ASP A 280 -21.21 -12.30 -2.11
C ASP A 280 -20.08 -12.01 -1.12
N LYS A 281 -19.42 -10.86 -1.27
CA LYS A 281 -18.41 -10.36 -0.31
C LYS A 281 -18.99 -9.74 0.96
N LYS A 282 -20.32 -9.74 1.12
CA LYS A 282 -21.04 -9.12 2.25
C LYS A 282 -20.74 -7.63 2.43
N ILE A 283 -20.31 -6.94 1.38
CA ILE A 283 -20.21 -5.48 1.36
C ILE A 283 -21.62 -4.91 1.34
N LEU A 284 -22.47 -5.44 0.45
CA LEU A 284 -23.90 -5.11 0.40
C LEU A 284 -24.68 -6.23 1.13
N THR A 285 -25.20 -5.94 2.31
CA THR A 285 -26.02 -6.91 3.07
C THR A 285 -27.52 -6.71 2.84
N GLY A 286 -27.90 -5.50 2.38
CA GLY A 286 -29.28 -5.10 2.22
C GLY A 286 -29.85 -4.58 3.53
N HIS A 287 -30.93 -3.82 3.43
CA HIS A 287 -31.65 -3.37 4.62
C HIS A 287 -32.44 -4.55 5.18
N ASN A 288 -32.09 -5.02 6.38
CA ASN A 288 -32.99 -5.84 7.20
C ASN A 288 -34.12 -4.96 7.77
N TYR A 289 -34.89 -4.28 6.92
CA TYR A 289 -36.14 -3.66 7.36
C TYR A 289 -37.27 -4.64 7.09
N SER A 290 -37.44 -5.58 8.03
CA SER A 290 -38.79 -5.85 8.52
C SER A 290 -39.04 -4.83 9.63
N ILE A 291 -39.62 -3.69 9.26
CA ILE A 291 -40.43 -2.89 10.19
C ILE A 291 -41.88 -3.28 9.93
#